data_AF-A0A919ALH5-F1
#
_entry.id   AF-A0A919ALH5-F1
#
_cell.length_a   1.000
_cell.length_b   1.000
_cell.length_c   1.000
_cell.angle_alpha   90.00
_cell.angle_beta   90.00
_cell.angle_gamma   90.00
#
_symmetry.space_group_name_H-M   'P 1'
#
loop_
_entity.id
_entity.type
_entity.pdbx_description
1 polymer ?
#
loop_
_entity_poly.entity_id
_entity_poly.type
_entity_poly.pdbx_seq_one_letter_code
_entity_poly.pdbx_strand_id
1 'polypeptide(L)'
;MPDGTPVVSLFTEDDTGNTVHIQQFLIKSGHAFVWPSSRNQVQLAVLYRLEEEARLQKKGLWASEHYHPRQVPDDFLQAGRFMLVHGTVQSSQTVKATHYLNFGADWRKDFTAELPRRIWQDIPDGESFTGKNIEVRGWVDLRGGPRILVRNPYQIRLLNQPANIEAKPD
;
A
#
# COMPACT_ATOMS: atom_id res chain seq x y z
N MET A 1 -7.37 -12.13 10.95
CA MET A 1 -7.16 -11.15 12.02
C MET A 1 -6.16 -10.09 11.52
N PRO A 2 -6.48 -8.77 11.46
CA PRO A 2 -5.60 -7.90 12.24
C PRO A 2 -5.57 -8.58 13.61
N ASP A 3 -4.40 -8.93 14.10
CA ASP A 3 -4.06 -9.76 15.28
C ASP A 3 -4.79 -9.45 16.60
N GLY A 4 -5.98 -8.84 16.56
CA GLY A 4 -6.69 -8.26 17.68
C GLY A 4 -6.24 -6.84 17.95
N THR A 5 -5.23 -6.32 17.23
CA THR A 5 -4.67 -5.01 17.55
C THR A 5 -5.72 -3.93 17.34
N PRO A 6 -6.10 -3.20 18.40
CA PRO A 6 -7.04 -2.11 18.29
C PRO A 6 -6.43 -1.00 17.43
N VAL A 7 -7.22 -0.49 16.48
CA VAL A 7 -6.92 0.75 15.78
C VAL A 7 -7.65 1.86 16.52
N VAL A 8 -6.90 2.81 17.07
CA VAL A 8 -7.44 3.96 17.81
C VAL A 8 -7.29 5.23 16.99
N SER A 9 -8.28 6.12 17.11
CA SER A 9 -8.21 7.48 16.58
C SER A 9 -7.97 8.43 17.74
N LEU A 10 -6.86 9.17 17.68
CA LEU A 10 -6.49 10.15 18.70
C LEU A 10 -6.79 11.55 18.19
N PHE A 11 -7.40 12.36 19.06
CA PHE A 11 -7.71 13.75 18.81
C PHE A 11 -7.03 14.62 19.85
N THR A 12 -6.63 15.83 19.45
CA THR A 12 -6.07 16.86 20.31
C THR A 12 -6.67 18.21 19.91
N GLU A 13 -6.25 19.29 20.55
CA GLU A 13 -6.63 20.67 20.19
C GLU A 13 -5.37 21.43 19.78
N ASP A 14 -5.48 22.30 18.78
CA ASP A 14 -4.42 23.25 18.46
C ASP A 14 -4.50 24.52 19.34
N ASP A 15 -3.55 25.44 19.18
CA ASP A 15 -3.48 26.69 19.95
C ASP A 15 -4.69 27.63 19.73
N THR A 16 -5.53 27.33 18.73
CA THR A 16 -6.77 28.06 18.45
C THR A 16 -8.03 27.37 18.99
N GLY A 17 -7.87 26.21 19.66
CA GLY A 17 -8.95 25.40 20.22
C GLY A 17 -9.65 24.50 19.19
N ASN A 18 -9.09 24.34 17.98
CA ASN A 18 -9.69 23.45 16.98
C ASN A 18 -9.29 22.00 17.23
N THR A 19 -10.27 21.09 17.13
CA THR A 19 -10.00 19.65 17.22
C THR A 19 -9.15 19.17 16.04
N VAL A 20 -8.03 18.51 16.34
CA VAL A 20 -7.10 17.94 15.37
C VAL A 20 -7.08 16.43 15.48
N HIS A 21 -7.32 15.73 14.37
CA HIS A 21 -7.14 14.28 14.29
C HIS A 21 -5.66 13.95 14.02
N ILE A 22 -4.97 13.39 15.02
CA ILE A 22 -3.50 13.26 15.04
C ILE A 22 -2.99 12.41 13.87
N GLN A 23 -3.63 11.28 13.58
CA GLN A 23 -3.20 10.41 12.48
C GLN A 23 -3.27 11.11 11.12
N GLN A 24 -4.38 11.83 10.86
CA GLN A 24 -4.53 12.59 9.61
C GLN A 24 -3.51 13.72 9.52
N PHE A 25 -3.25 14.41 10.63
CA PHE A 25 -2.25 15.47 10.71
C PHE A 25 -0.83 14.95 10.40
N LEU A 26 -0.41 13.85 11.00
CA LEU A 26 0.92 13.26 10.78
C LEU A 26 1.10 12.83 9.31
N ILE A 27 0.09 12.20 8.72
CA ILE A 27 0.12 11.78 7.31
C ILE A 27 0.16 13.01 6.39
N LYS A 28 -0.74 13.98 6.58
CA LYS A 28 -0.81 15.22 5.77
C LYS A 28 0.48 16.05 5.84
N SER A 29 1.16 16.00 6.98
CA SER A 29 2.42 16.70 7.20
C SER A 29 3.65 15.90 6.75
N GLY A 30 3.46 14.68 6.24
CA GLY A 30 4.54 13.82 5.76
C GLY A 30 5.41 13.21 6.87
N HIS A 31 4.95 13.20 8.13
CA HIS A 31 5.67 12.59 9.25
C HIS A 31 5.38 11.09 9.43
N ALA A 32 4.41 10.58 8.69
CA ALA A 32 4.03 9.17 8.68
C ALA A 32 3.62 8.75 7.26
N PHE A 33 3.62 7.44 7.01
CA PHE A 33 3.02 6.81 5.83
C PHE A 33 1.82 5.94 6.24
N VAL A 34 0.94 5.65 5.29
CA VAL A 34 -0.25 4.84 5.53
C VAL A 34 0.11 3.37 5.55
N TRP A 35 -0.12 2.75 6.72
CA TRP A 35 -0.19 1.31 6.88
C TRP A 35 -1.66 0.88 7.04
N PRO A 36 -2.25 0.11 6.10
CA PRO A 36 -3.65 -0.24 6.16
C PRO A 36 -3.93 -1.34 7.20
N SER A 37 -4.03 -0.95 8.48
CA SER A 37 -4.39 -1.85 9.58
C SER A 37 -5.90 -2.03 9.77
N SER A 38 -6.69 -1.02 9.37
CA SER A 38 -8.16 -1.01 9.50
C SER A 38 -8.86 -1.66 8.29
N ARG A 39 -10.09 -2.13 8.50
CA ARG A 39 -11.03 -2.47 7.40
C ARG A 39 -11.97 -1.30 7.04
N ASN A 40 -11.90 -0.18 7.75
CA ASN A 40 -12.68 1.01 7.44
C ASN A 40 -12.15 1.69 6.16
N GLN A 41 -12.78 1.35 5.03
CA GLN A 41 -12.41 1.85 3.72
C GLN A 41 -12.53 3.38 3.61
N VAL A 42 -13.53 3.99 4.24
CA VAL A 42 -13.75 5.44 4.20
C VAL A 42 -12.58 6.16 4.87
N GLN A 43 -12.18 5.71 6.06
CA GLN A 43 -11.04 6.28 6.76
C GLN A 43 -9.73 6.07 5.99
N LEU A 44 -9.51 4.86 5.43
CA LEU A 44 -8.32 4.57 4.63
C LEU A 44 -8.24 5.44 3.37
N ALA A 45 -9.35 5.68 2.67
CA ALA A 45 -9.39 6.54 1.50
C ALA A 45 -8.97 7.98 1.85
N VAL A 46 -9.42 8.50 2.99
CA VAL A 46 -8.99 9.82 3.49
C VAL A 46 -7.49 9.83 3.77
N LEU A 47 -6.96 8.82 4.47
CA LEU A 47 -5.53 8.75 4.80
C LEU A 47 -4.67 8.67 3.53
N TYR A 48 -5.09 7.87 2.54
CA TYR A 48 -4.40 7.74 1.27
C TYR A 48 -4.36 9.03 0.46
N ARG A 49 -5.46 9.80 0.45
CA ARG A 49 -5.48 11.12 -0.21
C ARG A 49 -4.50 12.08 0.47
N LEU A 50 -4.50 12.14 1.80
CA LEU A 50 -3.60 13.01 2.56
C LEU A 50 -2.13 12.62 2.37
N GLU A 51 -1.83 11.33 2.27
CA GLU A 51 -0.49 10.83 1.97
C GLU A 51 -0.03 11.26 0.58
N GLU A 52 -0.90 11.14 -0.42
CA GLU A 52 -0.59 11.57 -1.79
C GLU A 52 -0.36 13.08 -1.87
N GLU A 53 -1.15 13.89 -1.16
CA GLU A 53 -0.91 15.33 -1.04
C GLU A 53 0.47 15.63 -0.41
N ALA A 54 0.83 14.92 0.66
CA ALA A 54 2.13 15.07 1.31
C ALA A 54 3.29 14.65 0.39
N ARG A 55 3.09 13.59 -0.42
CA ARG A 55 4.05 13.10 -1.42
C ARG A 55 4.28 14.13 -2.52
N LEU A 56 3.21 14.63 -3.15
CA LEU A 56 3.29 15.63 -4.21
C LEU A 56 3.96 16.93 -3.74
N GLN A 57 3.73 17.31 -2.48
CA GLN A 57 4.34 18.48 -1.86
C GLN A 57 5.72 18.21 -1.24
N LYS A 58 6.25 16.98 -1.36
CA LYS A 58 7.56 16.57 -0.81
C LYS A 58 7.73 16.90 0.68
N LYS A 59 6.68 16.68 1.48
CA LYS A 59 6.71 16.98 2.93
C LYS A 59 7.38 15.87 3.73
N GLY A 60 8.12 16.26 4.77
CA GLY A 60 8.68 15.33 5.76
C GLY A 60 9.47 14.17 5.12
N LEU A 61 9.04 12.93 5.40
CA LEU A 61 9.60 11.70 4.83
C LEU A 61 9.71 11.76 3.31
N TRP A 62 8.73 12.35 2.63
CA TRP A 62 8.64 12.40 1.16
C TRP A 62 9.61 13.38 0.49
N ALA A 63 10.31 14.22 1.27
CA ALA A 63 11.42 15.02 0.77
C ALA A 63 12.63 14.16 0.40
N SER A 64 12.78 13.00 1.04
CA SER A 64 13.86 12.04 0.78
C SER A 64 13.46 11.05 -0.32
N GLU A 65 14.37 10.82 -1.27
CA GLU A 65 14.20 9.82 -2.33
C GLU A 65 14.04 8.40 -1.79
N HIS A 66 14.43 8.13 -0.54
CA HIS A 66 14.26 6.82 0.09
C HIS A 66 12.81 6.39 0.22
N TYR A 67 11.87 7.34 0.28
CA TYR A 67 10.44 7.08 0.39
C TYR A 67 9.69 7.24 -0.93
N HIS A 68 10.37 7.61 -2.01
CA HIS A 68 9.72 7.72 -3.31
C HIS A 68 9.30 6.33 -3.82
N PRO A 69 8.14 6.24 -4.50
CA PRO A 69 7.76 5.00 -5.16
C PRO A 69 8.82 4.53 -6.13
N ARG A 70 9.03 3.21 -6.18
CA ARG A 70 10.02 2.55 -7.01
C ARG A 70 9.35 1.81 -8.14
N GLN A 71 9.68 2.17 -9.37
CA GLN A 71 9.16 1.53 -10.57
C GLN A 71 9.96 0.25 -10.84
N VAL A 72 9.33 -0.92 -10.79
CA VAL A 72 10.03 -2.17 -11.12
C VAL A 72 10.17 -2.39 -12.63
N PRO A 73 11.27 -3.01 -13.09
CA PRO A 73 12.39 -3.54 -12.29
C PRO A 73 13.27 -2.44 -11.67
N ASP A 74 13.71 -2.64 -10.41
CA ASP A 74 14.53 -1.68 -9.65
C ASP A 74 15.54 -2.44 -8.76
N ASP A 75 16.84 -2.14 -8.92
CA ASP A 75 17.92 -2.72 -8.11
C ASP A 75 17.94 -2.19 -6.67
N PHE A 76 17.17 -1.14 -6.37
CA PHE A 76 17.11 -0.49 -5.08
C PHE A 76 16.14 -1.15 -4.09
N LEU A 77 15.49 -2.26 -4.46
CA LEU A 77 14.63 -3.00 -3.54
C LEU A 77 15.45 -3.62 -2.40
N GLN A 78 15.43 -2.96 -1.23
CA GLN A 78 16.27 -3.31 -0.09
C GLN A 78 15.49 -4.03 1.01
N ALA A 79 16.05 -5.14 1.51
CA ALA A 79 15.51 -5.87 2.64
C ALA A 79 15.30 -4.97 3.87
N GLY A 80 14.18 -5.16 4.58
CA GLY A 80 13.88 -4.49 5.84
C GLY A 80 13.42 -3.04 5.70
N ARG A 81 13.24 -2.53 4.49
CA ARG A 81 12.68 -1.18 4.24
C ARG A 81 11.21 -1.25 3.90
N PHE A 82 10.44 -0.28 4.40
CA PHE A 82 9.12 0.00 3.89
C PHE A 82 9.27 0.71 2.55
N MET A 83 8.64 0.18 1.50
CA MET A 83 8.71 0.72 0.16
C MET A 83 7.33 0.71 -0.49
N LEU A 84 7.14 1.65 -1.42
CA LEU A 84 6.02 1.69 -2.34
C LEU A 84 6.58 1.24 -3.69
N VAL A 85 6.07 0.12 -4.21
CA VAL A 85 6.56 -0.48 -5.45
C VAL A 85 5.49 -0.34 -6.52
N HIS A 86 5.83 0.28 -7.64
CA HIS A 86 4.94 0.53 -8.78
C HIS A 86 5.33 -0.37 -9.93
N GLY A 87 4.34 -0.95 -10.62
CA GLY A 87 4.61 -1.70 -11.84
C GLY A 87 3.40 -2.41 -12.42
N THR A 88 3.59 -2.88 -13.65
CA THR A 88 2.62 -3.71 -14.35
C THR A 88 2.82 -5.17 -13.94
N VAL A 89 1.76 -5.80 -13.45
CA VAL A 89 1.82 -7.24 -13.13
C VAL A 89 1.91 -8.03 -14.44
N GLN A 90 2.97 -8.81 -14.59
CA GLN A 90 3.19 -9.67 -15.76
C GLN A 90 2.46 -11.01 -15.64
N SER A 91 2.39 -11.58 -14.43
CA SER A 91 1.66 -12.81 -14.19
C SER A 91 1.02 -12.84 -12.80
N SER A 92 -0.16 -13.47 -12.74
CA SER A 92 -0.97 -13.65 -11.53
C SER A 92 -1.25 -15.15 -11.41
N GLN A 93 -0.67 -15.81 -10.41
CA GLN A 93 -0.77 -17.27 -10.30
C GLN A 93 -0.93 -17.75 -8.86
N THR A 94 -1.71 -18.81 -8.67
CA THR A 94 -1.87 -19.48 -7.38
C THR A 94 -0.99 -20.73 -7.34
N VAL A 95 -0.11 -20.83 -6.35
CA VAL A 95 0.64 -22.05 -6.05
C VAL A 95 0.31 -22.49 -4.63
N LYS A 96 -0.24 -23.70 -4.48
CA LYS A 96 -0.79 -24.21 -3.23
C LYS A 96 -1.86 -23.26 -2.66
N ALA A 97 -1.57 -22.60 -1.53
CA ALA A 97 -2.46 -21.68 -0.84
C ALA A 97 -1.97 -20.22 -0.90
N THR A 98 -1.11 -19.89 -1.87
CA THR A 98 -0.51 -18.57 -1.99
C THR A 98 -0.72 -18.07 -3.41
N HIS A 99 -1.23 -16.84 -3.54
CA HIS A 99 -1.36 -16.14 -4.80
C HIS A 99 -0.17 -15.19 -4.98
N TYR A 100 0.45 -15.21 -6.14
CA TYR A 100 1.64 -14.42 -6.46
C TYR A 100 1.33 -13.48 -7.61
N LEU A 101 1.68 -12.20 -7.42
CA LEU A 101 1.70 -11.20 -8.49
C LEU A 101 3.16 -10.94 -8.84
N ASN A 102 3.59 -11.39 -10.02
CA ASN A 102 4.97 -11.23 -10.48
C ASN A 102 5.06 -10.07 -11.46
N PHE A 103 6.12 -9.27 -11.32
CA PHE A 103 6.35 -8.07 -12.13
C PHE A 103 7.43 -8.28 -13.21
N GLY A 104 7.98 -9.49 -13.28
CA GLY A 104 8.96 -9.91 -14.26
C GLY A 104 8.87 -11.41 -14.55
N ALA A 105 9.71 -11.89 -15.45
CA ALA A 105 9.71 -13.27 -15.92
C ALA A 105 10.43 -14.23 -14.95
N ASP A 106 11.41 -13.75 -14.19
CA ASP A 106 12.19 -14.52 -13.21
C ASP A 106 11.92 -14.03 -11.79
N TRP A 107 10.92 -14.62 -11.14
CA TRP A 107 10.52 -14.30 -9.75
C TRP A 107 11.68 -14.36 -8.74
N ARG A 108 12.80 -15.04 -9.04
CA ARG A 108 13.96 -15.07 -8.14
C ARG A 108 14.75 -13.77 -8.13
N LYS A 109 14.61 -12.95 -9.17
CA LYS A 109 15.30 -11.68 -9.35
C LYS A 109 14.33 -10.51 -9.36
N ASP A 110 13.15 -10.75 -9.93
CA ASP A 110 12.10 -9.76 -10.10
C ASP A 110 11.24 -9.63 -8.85
N PHE A 111 10.65 -8.44 -8.70
CA PHE A 111 9.74 -8.17 -7.61
C PHE A 111 8.48 -9.04 -7.67
N THR A 112 8.09 -9.55 -6.50
CA THR A 112 6.88 -10.36 -6.33
C THR A 112 6.03 -9.84 -5.16
N ALA A 113 4.72 -9.66 -5.37
CA ALA A 113 3.78 -9.50 -4.28
C ALA A 113 3.20 -10.87 -3.89
N GLU A 114 3.39 -11.27 -2.63
CA GLU A 114 2.93 -12.54 -2.11
C GLU A 114 1.65 -12.33 -1.30
N LEU A 115 0.56 -12.98 -1.71
CA LEU A 115 -0.75 -12.89 -1.10
C LEU A 115 -1.14 -14.26 -0.54
N PRO A 116 -1.09 -14.47 0.78
CA PRO A 116 -1.62 -15.69 1.39
C PRO A 116 -3.10 -15.87 1.06
N ARG A 117 -3.60 -17.11 0.97
CA ARG A 117 -5.00 -17.45 0.61
C ARG A 117 -6.04 -16.55 1.27
N ARG A 118 -5.91 -16.31 2.58
CA ARG A 118 -6.85 -15.48 3.36
C ARG A 118 -6.94 -14.03 2.87
N ILE A 119 -5.86 -13.50 2.30
CA ILE A 119 -5.79 -12.14 1.78
C ILE A 119 -6.30 -12.12 0.35
N TRP A 120 -5.90 -13.09 -0.46
CA TRP A 120 -6.37 -13.23 -1.82
C TRP A 120 -7.90 -13.37 -1.88
N GLN A 121 -8.50 -14.17 -0.99
CA GLN A 121 -9.96 -14.34 -0.90
C GLN A 121 -10.72 -13.07 -0.45
N ASP A 122 -10.04 -12.11 0.18
CA ASP A 122 -10.63 -10.83 0.60
C ASP A 122 -10.52 -9.75 -0.50
N ILE A 123 -9.82 -10.03 -1.61
CA ILE A 123 -9.78 -9.16 -2.79
C ILE A 123 -11.01 -9.51 -3.64
N PRO A 124 -11.91 -8.55 -3.93
CA PRO A 124 -13.09 -8.81 -4.75
C PRO A 124 -12.72 -9.46 -6.10
N ASP A 125 -13.39 -10.56 -6.44
CA ASP A 125 -13.14 -11.34 -7.65
C ASP A 125 -13.34 -10.53 -8.94
N GLY A 126 -12.52 -10.81 -9.95
CA GLY A 126 -12.98 -10.74 -11.34
C GLY A 126 -11.93 -10.44 -12.40
N GLU A 127 -10.97 -9.57 -12.12
CA GLU A 127 -9.91 -9.27 -13.07
C GLU A 127 -8.57 -9.62 -12.48
N SER A 128 -7.94 -10.63 -13.09
CA SER A 128 -6.51 -10.88 -12.93
C SER A 128 -5.76 -9.56 -12.86
N PHE A 129 -4.85 -9.42 -11.89
CA PHE A 129 -3.99 -8.25 -11.86
C PHE A 129 -3.06 -8.20 -13.08
N THR A 130 -2.91 -9.31 -13.83
CA THR A 130 -2.15 -9.35 -15.09
C THR A 130 -2.51 -8.18 -16.00
N GLY A 131 -1.48 -7.44 -16.43
CA GLY A 131 -1.61 -6.27 -17.29
C GLY A 131 -1.99 -4.98 -16.57
N LYS A 132 -2.33 -5.02 -15.28
CA LYS A 132 -2.67 -3.83 -14.49
C LYS A 132 -1.42 -3.21 -13.89
N ASN A 133 -1.37 -1.87 -13.96
CA ASN A 133 -0.38 -1.08 -13.23
C ASN A 133 -0.87 -0.84 -11.79
N ILE A 134 -0.11 -1.34 -10.82
CA ILE A 134 -0.45 -1.28 -9.40
C ILE A 134 0.68 -0.67 -8.57
N GLU A 135 0.29 -0.11 -7.43
CA GLU A 135 1.16 0.13 -6.29
C GLU A 135 1.00 -1.00 -5.29
N VAL A 136 2.12 -1.56 -4.83
CA VAL A 136 2.19 -2.48 -3.70
C VAL A 136 3.04 -1.82 -2.61
N ARG A 137 2.47 -1.65 -1.42
CA ARG A 137 3.16 -1.04 -0.27
C ARG A 137 3.45 -2.06 0.81
N GLY A 138 4.66 -2.03 1.37
CA GLY A 138 5.01 -2.93 2.45
C GLY A 138 6.50 -3.02 2.74
N TRP A 139 6.84 -3.90 3.66
CA TRP A 139 8.23 -4.23 3.99
C TRP A 139 8.78 -5.19 2.95
N VAL A 140 9.86 -4.78 2.28
CA VAL A 140 10.58 -5.63 1.34
C VAL A 140 11.42 -6.66 2.10
N ASP A 141 11.39 -7.91 1.66
CA ASP A 141 12.37 -8.92 2.01
C ASP A 141 12.93 -9.58 0.73
N LEU A 142 14.07 -10.27 0.84
CA LEU A 142 14.78 -10.86 -0.30
C LEU A 142 14.73 -12.40 -0.30
N ARG A 143 13.78 -13.01 0.41
CA ARG A 143 13.70 -14.48 0.54
C ARG A 143 13.14 -15.07 -0.76
N GLY A 144 14.05 -15.58 -1.60
CA GLY A 144 13.69 -16.11 -2.91
C GLY A 144 13.46 -15.03 -3.97
N GLY A 145 14.02 -13.84 -3.77
CA GLY A 145 13.83 -12.67 -4.65
C GLY A 145 13.21 -11.49 -3.90
N PRO A 146 13.26 -10.26 -4.44
CA PRO A 146 12.59 -9.11 -3.85
C PRO A 146 11.09 -9.33 -3.74
N ARG A 147 10.54 -9.23 -2.53
CA ARG A 147 9.10 -9.44 -2.32
C ARG A 147 8.49 -8.58 -1.24
N ILE A 148 7.19 -8.33 -1.37
CA ILE A 148 6.34 -7.83 -0.29
C ILE A 148 5.30 -8.89 0.06
N LEU A 149 5.28 -9.29 1.33
CA LEU A 149 4.19 -10.11 1.88
C LEU A 149 3.00 -9.21 2.20
N VAL A 150 1.93 -9.38 1.42
CA VAL A 150 0.67 -8.65 1.56
C VAL A 150 -0.13 -9.27 2.71
N ARG A 151 -0.43 -8.46 3.72
CA ARG A 151 -1.16 -8.84 4.95
C ARG A 151 -2.54 -8.18 5.03
N ASN A 152 -2.80 -7.18 4.19
CA ASN A 152 -4.09 -6.54 4.03
C ASN A 152 -4.31 -6.22 2.52
N PRO A 153 -5.48 -6.50 1.94
CA PRO A 153 -5.81 -6.17 0.55
C PRO A 153 -5.50 -4.72 0.16
N TYR A 154 -5.71 -3.75 1.06
CA TYR A 154 -5.48 -2.34 0.79
C TYR A 154 -4.00 -1.97 0.67
N GLN A 155 -3.06 -2.89 0.90
CA GLN A 155 -1.65 -2.69 0.52
C GLN A 155 -1.44 -2.70 -0.99
N ILE A 156 -2.44 -3.09 -1.78
CA ILE A 156 -2.43 -3.04 -3.24
C ILE A 156 -3.39 -1.94 -3.68
N ARG A 157 -2.96 -1.08 -4.61
CA ARG A 157 -3.78 -0.05 -5.24
C ARG A 157 -3.60 -0.06 -6.75
N LEU A 158 -4.67 0.14 -7.50
CA LEU A 158 -4.60 0.39 -8.94
C LEU A 158 -4.15 1.84 -9.18
N LEU A 159 -3.23 2.03 -10.11
CA LEU A 159 -2.68 3.36 -10.46
C LEU A 159 -3.38 4.00 -11.66
N ASN A 160 -3.96 3.20 -12.56
CA ASN A 160 -4.52 3.67 -13.83
C ASN A 160 -6.06 3.65 -13.87
N GLN A 161 -6.73 3.52 -12.73
CA GLN A 161 -8.17 3.80 -12.66
C GLN A 161 -8.35 5.23 -12.14
N PRO A 162 -9.12 6.10 -12.82
CA PRO A 162 -9.58 7.33 -12.18
C PRO A 162 -10.25 6.94 -10.86
N ALA A 163 -10.13 7.79 -9.83
CA ALA A 163 -10.76 7.56 -8.55
C ALA A 163 -12.28 7.50 -8.73
N ASN A 164 -12.82 6.32 -9.07
CA ASN A 164 -14.23 6.03 -9.03
C ASN A 164 -14.56 5.73 -7.56
N ILE A 165 -14.48 6.77 -6.73
CA ILE A 165 -15.21 6.81 -5.48
C ILE A 165 -16.63 7.23 -5.88
N GLU A 166 -17.36 6.31 -6.51
CA GLU A 166 -18.81 6.33 -6.36
C GLU A 166 -19.07 5.95 -4.91
N ALA A 167 -19.24 6.96 -4.07
CA ALA A 167 -20.03 6.79 -2.87
C ALA A 167 -21.40 6.34 -3.35
N LYS A 168 -21.70 5.04 -3.22
CA LYS A 168 -23.08 4.59 -3.34
C LYS A 168 -23.85 5.28 -2.20
N PRO A 169 -24.84 6.14 -2.48
CA PRO A 169 -25.71 6.62 -1.44
C PRO A 169 -26.60 5.43 -1.03
N ASP A 170 -26.66 5.17 0.27
CA ASP A 170 -27.86 4.70 0.98
C ASP A 170 -27.79 5.29 2.40
#